data_AF-A0A2T1E264-F1
#
_entry.id   AF-A0A2T1E264-F1
#
_cell.length_a   1.000
_cell.length_b   1.000
_cell.length_c   1.000
_cell.angle_alpha   90.00
_cell.angle_beta   90.00
_cell.angle_gamma   90.00
#
_symmetry.space_group_name_H-M   'P 1'
#
loop_
_entity.id
_entity.type
_entity.pdbx_description
1 polymer ?
#
loop_
_entity_poly.entity_id
_entity_poly.type
_entity_poly.pdbx_seq_one_letter_code
_entity_poly.pdbx_strand_id
1 'polypeptide(L)' 'MPSITIEISEDQLQKLRALAHEQGLSPEALLRDHLEEWLSAPKSKFARVRASNSER' A
#
# COMPACT_ATOMS: atom_id res chain seq x y z
N MET A 1 -5.68 19.27 4.15
CA MET A 1 -5.14 17.99 3.64
C MET A 1 -5.08 17.04 4.83
N PRO A 2 -5.73 15.86 4.78
CA PRO A 2 -5.61 14.89 5.86
C PRO A 2 -4.16 14.42 5.97
N SER A 3 -3.56 14.58 7.15
CA SER A 3 -2.24 14.03 7.47
C SER A 3 -2.42 12.63 8.05
N ILE A 4 -1.78 11.64 7.45
CA ILE A 4 -1.80 10.26 7.95
C ILE A 4 -0.45 10.03 8.64
N THR A 5 -0.48 9.79 9.95
CA THR A 5 0.70 9.37 10.71
C THR A 5 0.82 7.85 10.58
N ILE A 6 1.89 7.38 9.94
CA ILE A 6 2.18 5.95 9.80
C ILE A 6 3.40 5.66 10.64
N GLU A 7 3.22 4.87 11.70
CA GLU A 7 4.34 4.34 12.47
C GLU A 7 4.94 3.15 11.74
N ILE A 8 6.12 3.36 11.14
CA ILE A 8 6.90 2.30 10.51
C ILE A 8 8.25 2.16 11.20
N SER A 9 8.77 0.94 11.21
CA SER A 9 10.12 0.68 11.72
C SER A 9 11.19 1.32 10.82
N GLU A 10 12.34 1.63 11.40
CA GLU A 10 13.42 2.33 10.70
C GLU A 10 13.95 1.56 9.47
N ASP A 11 13.95 0.23 9.51
CA ASP A 11 14.29 -0.65 8.38
C ASP A 11 13.32 -0.47 7.20
N GLN A 12 12.02 -0.34 7.49
CA GLN A 12 11.00 -0.09 6.47
C GLN A 12 11.14 1.31 5.88
N LEU A 13 11.47 2.30 6.71
CA LEU A 13 11.74 3.66 6.26
C LEU A 13 13.02 3.74 5.39
N GLN A 14 14.06 2.97 5.72
CA GLN A 14 15.26 2.82 4.90
C GLN A 14 14.94 2.26 3.50
N LYS A 15 14.19 1.14 3.44
CA LYS A 15 13.75 0.54 2.17
C LYS A 15 12.88 1.47 1.34
N LEU A 16 11.93 2.16 1.98
CA LEU A 16 11.07 3.13 1.30
C LEU A 16 11.88 4.28 0.70
N ARG A 17 12.85 4.81 1.45
CA ARG A 17 13.75 5.87 0.95
C ARG A 17 14.61 5.38 -0.21
N ALA A 18 15.12 4.15 -0.17
CA ALA A 18 15.88 3.57 -1.27
C ALA A 18 15.01 3.46 -2.54
N LEU A 19 13.79 2.91 -2.43
CA LEU A 19 12.85 2.79 -3.55
C LEU A 19 12.42 4.15 -4.11
N ALA A 20 12.19 5.13 -3.22
CA ALA A 20 11.85 6.49 -3.63
C ALA A 20 13.02 7.16 -4.37
N HIS A 21 14.25 6.95 -3.89
CA HIS A 21 15.46 7.45 -4.52
C HIS A 21 15.69 6.84 -5.92
N GLU A 22 15.48 5.53 -6.08
CA GLU A 22 15.59 4.85 -7.38
C GLU A 22 14.60 5.40 -8.42
N GLN A 23 13.42 5.81 -7.97
CA GLN A 23 12.39 6.39 -8.84
C GLN A 23 12.47 7.91 -8.97
N GLY A 24 13.41 8.56 -8.28
CA GLY A 24 13.55 10.03 -8.25
C GLY A 24 12.35 10.74 -7.60
N LEU A 25 11.60 10.03 -6.74
CA LEU A 25 10.42 10.53 -6.06
C LEU A 25 10.72 10.79 -4.57
N SER A 26 9.93 11.67 -3.96
CA SER A 26 9.90 11.77 -2.50
C SER A 26 9.21 10.55 -1.89
N PRO A 27 9.62 10.08 -0.70
CA PRO A 27 8.94 8.98 -0.01
C PRO A 27 7.44 9.25 0.18
N GLU A 28 7.04 10.50 0.44
CA GLU A 28 5.61 10.85 0.54
C GLU A 28 4.87 10.74 -0.79
N ALA A 29 5.54 11.09 -1.91
CA ALA A 29 4.94 11.00 -3.23
C ALA A 29 4.74 9.53 -3.63
N LEU A 30 5.73 8.68 -3.38
CA LEU A 30 5.65 7.24 -3.62
C LEU A 30 4.58 6.59 -2.75
N LEU A 31 4.54 6.91 -1.44
CA LEU A 31 3.50 6.40 -0.54
C LEU A 31 2.10 6.82 -0.97
N ARG A 32 1.93 8.09 -1.36
CA ARG A 32 0.63 8.60 -1.80
C ARG A 32 0.15 7.90 -3.06
N ASP A 33 1.02 7.77 -4.06
CA ASP A 33 0.68 7.13 -5.33
C ASP A 33 0.34 5.66 -5.12
N HIS A 34 1.13 4.96 -4.30
CA HIS A 34 0.88 3.57 -3.97
C HIS A 34 -0.38 3.36 -3.12
N LEU A 35 -0.68 4.28 -2.19
CA LEU A 35 -1.93 4.25 -1.42
C LEU A 35 -3.14 4.57 -2.29
N GLU A 36 -3.02 5.52 -3.22
CA GLU A 36 -4.07 5.87 -4.16
C GLU A 36 -4.34 4.71 -5.12
N GLU A 37 -3.30 4.05 -5.63
CA GLU A 37 -3.41 2.80 -6.39
C GLU A 37 -4.09 1.70 -5.56
N TRP A 38 -3.68 1.52 -4.30
CA TRP A 38 -4.24 0.49 -3.42
C TRP A 38 -5.72 0.76 -3.05
N LEU A 39 -6.09 2.02 -2.83
CA LEU A 39 -7.46 2.44 -2.50
C LEU A 39 -8.37 2.46 -3.74
N SER A 40 -7.82 2.80 -4.90
CA SER A 40 -8.52 2.79 -6.20
C SER A 40 -8.62 1.38 -6.79
N ALA A 41 -7.74 0.47 -6.38
CA ALA A 41 -7.84 -0.93 -6.75
C ALA A 41 -9.21 -1.48 -6.33
N PRO A 42 -9.94 -2.14 -7.25
CA PRO A 42 -11.23 -2.71 -6.90
C PRO A 42 -11.05 -3.70 -5.75
N LYS A 43 -11.82 -3.48 -4.66
CA LYS A 43 -11.89 -4.33 -3.46
C LYS A 43 -12.12 -5.83 -3.74
N SER A 44 -12.40 -6.18 -5.00
CA SER A 44 -12.53 -7.54 -5.53
C SER A 44 -11.30 -8.44 -5.25
N LYS A 45 -10.08 -7.90 -5.12
CA LYS A 45 -8.91 -8.73 -4.72
C LYS A 45 -8.86 -9.07 -3.23
N PHE A 46 -9.55 -8.33 -2.37
CA PHE A 46 -9.67 -8.65 -0.94
C PHE A 46 -10.89 -9.53 -0.62
N ALA A 47 -11.75 -9.82 -1.61
CA ALA A 47 -13.01 -10.54 -1.45
C ALA A 47 -12.99 -12.01 -1.94
N ARG A 48 -11.83 -12.64 -2.11
CA ARG A 48 -11.77 -14.07 -2.48
C ARG A 48 -11.04 -14.94 -1.45
N VAL A 49 -11.55 -14.94 -0.23
CA VAL A 49 -11.52 -16.14 0.63
C VAL A 49 -12.81 -16.12 1.45
N ARG A 50 -13.80 -16.91 1.02
CA ARG A 50 -14.81 -17.63 1.83
C ARG A 50 -16.12 -17.83 1.06
N ALA A 51 -16.13 -18.79 0.14
CA ALA A 51 -17.33 -19.53 -0.29
C ALA A 51 -16.92 -20.72 -1.18
N SER A 52 -16.25 -21.71 -0.60
CA SER A 52 -16.28 -23.08 -1.12
C SER A 52 -16.37 -24.02 0.06
N ASN A 53 -17.52 -23.98 0.74
CA ASN A 53 -18.02 -25.11 1.51
C ASN A 53 -19.53 -24.96 1.71
N SER A 54 -20.29 -25.14 0.62
CA SER A 54 -21.66 -25.63 0.69
C SER A 54 -22.06 -26.10 -0.70
N GLU A 55 -22.73 -27.25 -0.77
CA GLU A 55 -23.24 -27.95 -1.95
C GLU A 55 -22.16 -28.76 -2.69
N ARG A 56 -22.12 -30.10 -2.60
CA ARG A 56 -23.13 -31.12 -2.28
C ARG A 56 -22.49 -32.38 -1.72
#